data_AF-A0A1Y1M0X5-F1
#
_entry.id   AF-A0A1Y1M0X5-F1
#
_cell.length_a   1.000
_cell.length_b   1.000
_cell.length_c   1.000
_cell.angle_alpha   90.00
_cell.angle_beta   90.00
_cell.angle_gamma   90.00
#
_symmetry.space_group_name_H-M   'P 1'
#
loop_
_entity.id
_entity.type
_entity.pdbx_description
1 polymer ?
#
loop_
_entity_poly.entity_id
_entity_poly.type
_entity_poly.pdbx_seq_one_letter_code
_entity_poly.pdbx_strand_id
1 'polypeptide(L)'
;FWATTSDSMKLLEFKNAVALSVNIPSRIYDLEIPFGGNSHVVYDGYFFYKMSGQVPKIIKYDLYTGRSTSLLIPGCKMQPLYLCAFNHIDLSLDQNGLWAIFANSNADSTEIAKINYEDMSIIHTWEIGISNKYFIDMFVASGIVYTVNYSPTFEIQISWEMNLLNSNVTKVNIMGIEQTGDISAITYDHKYETLLIIDGKERMLYRFYSHSNSPEW
;
A
#
# COMPACT_ATOMS: atom_id res chain seq x y z
N PHE A 1 5.89 -15.65 -2.96
CA PHE A 1 4.97 -15.09 -1.94
C PHE A 1 5.82 -14.58 -0.81
N TRP A 2 5.44 -13.45 -0.20
CA TRP A 2 6.18 -12.88 0.92
C TRP A 2 5.24 -12.57 2.08
N ALA A 3 5.77 -12.58 3.30
CA ALA A 3 5.04 -12.14 4.48
C ALA A 3 5.99 -11.45 5.47
N THR A 4 5.46 -10.47 6.19
CA THR A 4 6.07 -9.91 7.39
C THR A 4 5.36 -10.44 8.64
N THR A 5 6.00 -10.29 9.80
CA THR A 5 5.43 -10.67 11.10
C THR A 5 5.63 -9.52 12.08
N SER A 6 5.36 -9.74 13.37
CA SER A 6 5.70 -8.79 14.42
C SER A 6 7.22 -8.53 14.53
N ASP A 7 8.07 -9.41 13.99
CA ASP A 7 9.50 -9.15 13.85
C ASP A 7 9.75 -8.20 12.67
N SER A 8 9.89 -6.90 13.00
CA SER A 8 10.12 -5.81 12.03
C SER A 8 11.42 -5.89 11.24
N MET A 9 12.29 -6.86 11.53
CA MET A 9 13.57 -7.06 10.85
C MET A 9 13.57 -8.32 9.97
N LYS A 10 12.42 -8.95 9.74
CA LYS A 10 12.34 -10.17 8.93
C LYS A 10 11.31 -10.10 7.83
N LEU A 11 11.76 -10.43 6.62
CA LEU A 11 10.89 -10.76 5.49
C LEU A 11 10.96 -12.26 5.23
N LEU A 12 9.81 -12.93 5.24
CA LEU A 12 9.70 -14.34 4.95
C LEU A 12 9.30 -14.51 3.49
N GLU A 13 10.01 -15.36 2.76
CA GLU A 13 9.66 -15.75 1.41
C GLU A 13 9.19 -17.21 1.38
N PHE A 14 8.15 -17.44 0.59
CA PHE A 14 7.53 -18.75 0.42
C PHE A 14 7.47 -19.08 -1.07
N LYS A 15 7.87 -20.32 -1.37
CA LYS A 15 7.89 -20.88 -2.73
C LYS A 15 6.51 -20.86 -3.40
N ASN A 16 5.43 -21.06 -2.65
CA ASN A 16 4.05 -21.08 -3.16
C ASN A 16 3.03 -20.82 -2.04
N ALA A 17 1.75 -20.71 -2.41
CA ALA A 17 0.64 -20.45 -1.49
C ALA A 17 0.46 -21.57 -0.44
N VAL A 18 0.78 -22.82 -0.76
CA VAL A 18 0.70 -23.93 0.20
C VAL A 18 1.76 -23.76 1.29
N ALA A 19 3.01 -23.47 0.92
CA ALA A 19 4.07 -23.20 1.89
C ALA A 19 3.72 -21.99 2.79
N LEU A 20 3.09 -20.97 2.22
CA LEU A 20 2.58 -19.81 2.96
C LEU A 20 1.45 -20.19 3.94
N SER A 21 0.53 -21.08 3.57
CA SER A 21 -0.61 -21.45 4.42
C SER A 21 -0.21 -22.29 5.63
N VAL A 22 0.87 -23.08 5.52
CA VAL A 22 1.44 -23.84 6.64
C VAL A 22 2.65 -23.18 7.29
N ASN A 23 2.96 -21.93 6.91
CA ASN A 23 4.05 -21.12 7.45
C ASN A 23 5.45 -21.79 7.37
N ILE A 24 5.79 -22.36 6.21
CA ILE A 24 7.12 -22.95 5.95
C ILE A 24 7.86 -22.05 4.94
N PRO A 25 8.68 -21.09 5.41
CA PRO A 25 9.42 -20.20 4.52
C PRO A 25 10.52 -20.96 3.77
N SER A 26 10.69 -20.63 2.48
CA SER A 26 11.83 -21.09 1.67
C SER A 26 13.09 -20.26 1.92
N ARG A 27 12.94 -18.99 2.33
CA ARG A 27 14.02 -18.09 2.69
C ARG A 27 13.53 -17.09 3.71
N ILE A 28 14.42 -16.66 4.60
CA ILE A 28 14.20 -15.57 5.54
C ILE A 28 15.28 -14.54 5.25
N TYR A 29 14.88 -13.29 5.05
CA TYR A 29 15.77 -12.15 4.88
C TYR A 29 15.87 -11.40 6.20
N ASP A 30 17.10 -11.24 6.69
CA ASP A 30 17.39 -10.39 7.84
C ASP A 30 17.63 -8.95 7.35
N LEU A 31 16.74 -8.05 7.75
CA LEU A 31 16.77 -6.63 7.40
C LEU A 31 17.61 -5.88 8.43
N GLU A 32 18.55 -5.06 7.97
CA GLU A 32 19.34 -4.18 8.85
C GLU A 32 18.51 -2.98 9.35
N ILE A 33 17.48 -2.60 8.60
CA ILE A 33 16.60 -1.47 8.90
C ILE A 33 15.19 -2.02 9.18
N PRO A 34 14.62 -1.76 10.37
CA PRO A 34 13.30 -2.26 10.70
C PRO A 34 12.21 -1.56 9.88
N PHE A 35 11.21 -2.30 9.41
CA PHE A 35 10.01 -1.73 8.80
C PHE A 35 9.02 -1.23 9.86
N GLY A 36 8.18 -0.27 9.49
CA GLY A 36 7.07 0.21 10.29
C GLY A 36 5.75 0.00 9.55
N GLY A 37 4.73 -0.47 10.27
CA GLY A 37 3.44 -0.80 9.68
C GLY A 37 3.47 -2.12 8.89
N ASN A 38 2.54 -2.27 7.97
CA ASN A 38 2.36 -3.46 7.12
C ASN A 38 2.05 -3.13 5.64
N SER A 39 1.96 -1.84 5.27
CA SER A 39 1.81 -1.39 3.88
C SER A 39 3.15 -1.42 3.15
N HIS A 40 3.56 -2.62 2.74
CA HIS A 40 4.81 -2.87 2.03
C HIS A 40 4.54 -3.51 0.67
N VAL A 41 5.45 -3.33 -0.28
CA VAL A 41 5.34 -3.96 -1.60
C VAL A 41 6.62 -4.66 -1.99
N VAL A 42 6.50 -5.80 -2.69
CA VAL A 42 7.62 -6.50 -3.31
C VAL A 42 7.45 -6.38 -4.82
N TYR A 43 8.45 -5.82 -5.50
CA TYR A 43 8.45 -5.66 -6.95
C TYR A 43 9.86 -5.79 -7.51
N ASP A 44 9.97 -6.50 -8.63
CA ASP A 44 11.21 -6.66 -9.39
C ASP A 44 12.45 -7.03 -8.56
N GLY A 45 12.29 -7.95 -7.59
CA GLY A 45 13.38 -8.39 -6.72
C GLY A 45 13.73 -7.41 -5.60
N TYR A 46 12.94 -6.37 -5.38
CA TYR A 46 13.09 -5.41 -4.29
C TYR A 46 11.92 -5.46 -3.32
N PHE A 47 12.22 -5.28 -2.04
CA PHE A 47 11.24 -5.06 -0.98
C PHE A 47 11.23 -3.59 -0.59
N PHE A 48 10.08 -2.94 -0.76
CA PHE A 48 9.86 -1.54 -0.44
C PHE A 48 9.00 -1.43 0.83
N TYR A 49 9.50 -0.68 1.80
CA TYR A 49 8.80 -0.48 3.07
C TYR A 49 9.13 0.87 3.70
N LYS A 50 8.22 1.37 4.52
CA LYS A 50 8.46 2.54 5.36
C LYS A 50 9.33 2.15 6.56
N MET A 51 10.41 2.89 6.81
CA MET A 51 11.31 2.69 7.96
C MET A 51 10.57 2.89 9.28
N SER A 52 10.82 2.04 10.28
CA SER A 52 10.24 2.20 11.62
C SER A 52 10.63 3.55 12.27
N GLY A 53 9.77 4.06 13.16
CA GLY A 53 9.96 5.34 13.84
C GLY A 53 9.32 6.53 13.12
N GLN A 54 9.82 7.74 13.41
CA GLN A 54 9.19 9.01 13.04
C GLN A 54 9.84 9.70 11.84
N VAL A 55 10.76 9.03 11.13
CA VAL A 55 11.35 9.56 9.90
C VAL A 55 10.55 9.00 8.71
N PRO A 56 9.97 9.84 7.84
CA PRO A 56 9.17 9.40 6.69
C PRO A 56 10.08 8.91 5.56
N LYS A 57 10.82 7.83 5.80
CA LYS A 57 11.79 7.28 4.85
C LYS A 57 11.30 5.94 4.33
N ILE A 58 11.24 5.80 3.01
CA ILE A 58 11.01 4.53 2.32
C ILE A 58 12.36 3.88 2.07
N ILE A 59 12.47 2.59 2.36
CA ILE A 59 13.64 1.76 2.10
C ILE A 59 13.34 0.87 0.90
N LYS A 60 14.29 0.78 -0.04
CA LYS A 60 14.35 -0.22 -1.11
C LYS A 60 15.43 -1.22 -0.75
N TYR A 61 15.03 -2.43 -0.37
CA TYR A 61 15.92 -3.54 -0.03
C TYR A 61 16.02 -4.51 -1.21
N ASP A 62 17.24 -4.77 -1.68
CA ASP A 62 17.53 -5.72 -2.75
C ASP A 62 17.56 -7.15 -2.21
N LEU A 63 16.64 -8.01 -2.68
CA LEU A 63 16.53 -9.40 -2.23
C LEU A 63 17.69 -10.29 -2.72
N TYR A 64 18.45 -9.85 -3.73
CA TYR A 64 19.61 -10.57 -4.21
C TYR A 64 20.88 -10.16 -3.47
N THR A 65 21.12 -8.85 -3.33
CA THR A 65 22.38 -8.34 -2.77
C THR A 65 22.32 -8.05 -1.27
N GLY A 66 21.12 -7.96 -0.69
CA GLY A 66 20.89 -7.58 0.70
C GLY A 66 21.15 -6.09 0.98
N ARG A 67 21.39 -5.27 -0.05
CA ARG A 67 21.70 -3.85 0.10
C ARG A 67 20.43 -3.02 0.14
N SER A 68 20.49 -1.90 0.85
CA SER A 68 19.39 -0.96 0.97
C SER A 68 19.75 0.40 0.37
N THR A 69 18.79 1.00 -0.32
CA THR A 69 18.76 2.43 -0.64
C THR A 69 17.52 3.06 0.00
N SER A 70 17.45 4.39 0.07
CA SER A 70 16.34 5.05 0.75
C SER A 70 15.93 6.35 0.11
N LEU A 71 14.64 6.67 0.21
CA LEU A 71 14.03 7.94 -0.18
C LEU A 71 13.36 8.58 1.03
N LEU A 72 13.67 9.84 1.31
CA LEU A 72 12.90 10.65 2.26
C LEU A 72 11.66 11.20 1.56
N ILE A 73 10.48 11.03 2.15
CA ILE A 73 9.24 11.64 1.67
C ILE A 73 9.07 13.03 2.32
N PRO A 74 9.23 14.12 1.55
CA PRO A 74 8.99 15.47 2.06
C PRO A 74 7.49 15.67 2.31
N GLY A 75 7.13 16.57 3.23
CA GLY A 75 5.73 16.92 3.48
C GLY A 75 4.89 15.84 4.18
N CYS A 76 5.47 14.70 4.55
CA CYS A 76 4.75 13.64 5.24
C CYS A 76 4.52 13.95 6.72
N LYS A 77 3.25 14.04 7.11
CA LYS A 77 2.82 14.11 8.51
C LYS A 77 2.90 12.73 9.15
N MET A 78 3.73 12.61 10.18
CA MET A 78 3.89 11.35 10.91
C MET A 78 2.77 11.14 11.93
N GLN A 79 1.59 10.79 11.41
CA GLN A 79 0.41 10.36 12.17
C GLN A 79 -0.15 9.05 11.57
N PRO A 80 -1.02 8.32 12.30
CA PRO A 80 -1.81 7.25 11.70
C PRO A 80 -2.49 7.71 10.41
N LEU A 81 -2.29 6.97 9.33
CA LEU A 81 -2.72 7.37 7.99
C LEU A 81 -4.23 7.23 7.81
N TYR A 82 -4.80 6.17 8.35
CA TYR A 82 -6.21 5.79 8.22
C TYR A 82 -6.86 5.61 9.59
N LEU A 83 -8.18 5.43 9.62
CA LEU A 83 -8.99 5.34 10.83
C LEU A 83 -8.48 4.30 11.84
N CYS A 84 -8.00 3.15 11.34
CA CYS A 84 -7.57 2.01 12.16
C CYS A 84 -6.13 1.55 11.86
N ALA A 85 -5.31 2.38 11.19
CA ALA A 85 -4.01 1.94 10.69
C ALA A 85 -2.82 2.34 11.58
N PHE A 86 -1.81 1.48 11.63
CA PHE A 86 -0.48 1.79 12.18
C PHE A 86 0.49 2.35 11.13
N ASN A 87 0.04 2.40 9.87
CA ASN A 87 0.80 2.93 8.74
C ASN A 87 0.84 4.46 8.81
N HIS A 88 1.98 5.02 8.40
CA HIS A 88 2.16 6.47 8.23
C HIS A 88 2.30 6.84 6.74
N ILE A 89 2.72 5.86 5.94
CA ILE A 89 2.84 5.91 4.49
C ILE A 89 2.27 4.57 4.02
N ASP A 90 1.37 4.59 3.05
CA ASP A 90 0.91 3.41 2.34
C ASP A 90 1.66 3.28 1.02
N LEU A 91 2.21 2.10 0.74
CA LEU A 91 2.90 1.83 -0.51
C LEU A 91 1.97 1.03 -1.42
N SER A 92 1.76 1.56 -2.61
CA SER A 92 0.97 0.91 -3.64
C SER A 92 1.79 0.72 -4.91
N LEU A 93 1.46 -0.31 -5.67
CA LEU A 93 2.15 -0.64 -6.91
C LEU A 93 1.11 -1.01 -7.98
N ASP A 94 1.22 -0.37 -9.13
CA ASP A 94 0.43 -0.71 -10.31
C ASP A 94 1.33 -0.82 -11.54
N GLN A 95 0.73 -0.96 -12.73
CA GLN A 95 1.49 -1.00 -13.98
C GLN A 95 2.26 0.29 -14.30
N ASN A 96 1.92 1.40 -13.64
CA ASN A 96 2.53 2.70 -13.86
C ASN A 96 3.70 2.97 -12.88
N GLY A 97 3.87 2.14 -11.84
CA GLY A 97 5.03 2.17 -10.96
C GLY A 97 4.70 2.14 -9.47
N LEU A 98 5.64 2.66 -8.67
CA LEU A 98 5.56 2.72 -7.22
C LEU A 98 4.91 4.02 -6.77
N TRP A 99 3.97 3.91 -5.83
CA TRP A 99 3.24 5.03 -5.26
C TRP A 99 3.36 5.04 -3.75
N ALA A 100 3.41 6.24 -3.16
CA ALA A 100 3.33 6.44 -1.72
C ALA A 100 2.15 7.36 -1.39
N ILE A 101 1.23 6.90 -0.56
CA ILE A 101 0.09 7.67 -0.05
C ILE A 101 0.41 8.09 1.38
N PHE A 102 0.31 9.38 1.69
CA PHE A 102 0.67 9.91 3.01
C PHE A 102 -0.15 11.14 3.40
N ALA A 103 -0.20 11.46 4.70
CA ALA A 103 -0.88 12.65 5.19
C ALA A 103 -0.02 13.91 4.94
N ASN A 104 -0.65 15.01 4.49
CA ASN A 104 0.03 16.29 4.32
C ASN A 104 0.43 16.90 5.69
N SER A 105 1.66 17.39 5.82
CA SER A 105 2.16 18.01 7.05
C SER A 105 1.57 19.38 7.36
N ASN A 106 1.08 20.09 6.33
CA ASN A 106 0.65 21.48 6.40
C ASN A 106 -0.87 21.66 6.25
N ALA A 107 -1.59 20.60 5.85
CA ALA A 107 -3.03 20.63 5.59
C ALA A 107 -3.70 19.33 6.06
N ASP A 108 -5.02 19.37 6.24
CA ASP A 108 -5.85 18.18 6.51
C ASP A 108 -6.24 17.49 5.20
N SER A 109 -5.22 17.12 4.43
CA SER A 109 -5.32 16.55 3.09
C SER A 109 -4.37 15.36 2.92
N THR A 110 -4.55 14.62 1.82
CA THR A 110 -3.74 13.45 1.50
C THR A 110 -2.83 13.80 0.32
N GLU A 111 -1.58 13.37 0.39
CA GLU A 111 -0.64 13.47 -0.72
C GLU A 111 -0.33 12.07 -1.29
N ILE A 112 -0.12 12.01 -2.60
CA ILE A 112 0.26 10.81 -3.32
C ILE A 112 1.50 11.13 -4.13
N ALA A 113 2.61 10.44 -3.87
CA ALA A 113 3.83 10.57 -4.64
C ALA A 113 4.01 9.38 -5.59
N LYS A 114 4.31 9.67 -6.86
CA LYS A 114 4.82 8.67 -7.81
C LYS A 114 6.33 8.62 -7.68
N ILE A 115 6.87 7.41 -7.49
CA ILE A 115 8.29 7.17 -7.23
C ILE A 115 8.85 6.32 -8.37
N ASN A 116 9.99 6.74 -8.91
CA ASN A 116 10.78 5.87 -9.76
C ASN A 116 11.44 4.79 -8.88
N TYR A 117 11.00 3.55 -9.04
CA TYR A 117 11.48 2.45 -8.21
C TYR A 117 12.94 2.07 -8.49
N GLU A 118 13.51 2.46 -9.64
CA GLU A 118 14.90 2.15 -10.02
C GLU A 118 15.88 2.99 -9.21
N ASP A 119 15.74 4.32 -9.26
CA ASP A 119 16.65 5.29 -8.65
C ASP A 119 16.14 5.88 -7.33
N MET A 120 14.92 5.53 -6.91
CA MET A 120 14.27 6.03 -5.70
C MET A 120 14.07 7.56 -5.71
N SER A 121 13.83 8.16 -6.89
CA SER A 121 13.46 9.57 -7.03
C SER A 121 11.95 9.79 -7.05
N ILE A 122 11.50 10.95 -6.57
CA ILE A 122 10.09 11.36 -6.68
C ILE A 122 9.89 11.97 -8.07
N ILE A 123 8.98 11.39 -8.85
CA ILE A 123 8.59 11.91 -10.17
C ILE A 123 7.66 13.10 -9.98
N HIS A 124 6.64 12.94 -9.14
CA HIS A 124 5.67 13.99 -8.84
C HIS A 124 4.89 13.64 -7.56
N THR A 125 4.37 14.68 -6.89
CA THR A 125 3.47 14.54 -5.74
C THR A 125 2.20 15.32 -5.99
N TRP A 126 1.04 14.66 -5.89
CA TRP A 126 -0.28 15.29 -5.97
C TRP A 126 -0.85 15.45 -4.56
N GLU A 127 -1.44 16.61 -4.28
CA GLU A 127 -2.32 16.79 -3.12
C GLU A 127 -3.76 16.55 -3.55
N ILE A 128 -4.47 15.65 -2.85
CA ILE A 128 -5.92 15.47 -3.01
C ILE A 128 -6.64 16.10 -1.83
N GLY A 129 -7.70 16.86 -2.12
CA GLY A 129 -8.49 17.62 -1.13
C GLY A 129 -9.35 16.79 -0.19
N ILE A 130 -8.98 15.53 0.07
CA ILE A 130 -9.64 14.64 1.02
C ILE A 130 -8.68 14.24 2.14
N SER A 131 -9.23 14.11 3.34
CA SER A 131 -8.49 13.65 4.51
C SER A 131 -8.56 12.12 4.62
N ASN A 132 -7.42 11.45 4.46
CA ASN A 132 -7.22 10.02 4.65
C ASN A 132 -7.74 9.45 5.97
N LYS A 133 -7.74 10.22 7.06
CA LYS A 133 -8.16 9.77 8.42
C LYS A 133 -9.60 9.22 8.52
N TYR A 134 -10.45 9.50 7.53
CA TYR A 134 -11.84 9.03 7.49
C TYR A 134 -12.01 7.70 6.75
N PHE A 135 -10.96 7.24 6.07
CA PHE A 135 -10.97 6.00 5.31
C PHE A 135 -10.35 4.88 6.13
N ILE A 136 -10.69 3.64 5.78
CA ILE A 136 -10.04 2.46 6.39
C ILE A 136 -8.75 2.11 5.65
N ASP A 137 -8.72 2.37 4.34
CA ASP A 137 -7.57 2.15 3.47
C ASP A 137 -7.70 2.94 2.16
N MET A 138 -6.61 3.07 1.41
CA MET A 138 -6.58 3.57 0.04
C MET A 138 -5.56 2.80 -0.78
N PHE A 139 -5.83 2.59 -2.07
CA PHE A 139 -4.89 1.91 -2.97
C PHE A 139 -4.86 2.60 -4.34
N VAL A 140 -3.79 2.35 -5.10
CA VAL A 140 -3.67 2.81 -6.49
C VAL A 140 -3.82 1.61 -7.41
N ALA A 141 -4.70 1.75 -8.40
CA ALA A 141 -4.84 0.79 -9.50
C ALA A 141 -4.96 1.58 -10.80
N SER A 142 -4.10 1.28 -11.77
CA SER A 142 -4.09 1.95 -13.07
C SER A 142 -3.97 3.49 -12.99
N GLY A 143 -3.21 3.98 -12.02
CA GLY A 143 -2.96 5.39 -11.74
C GLY A 143 -4.16 6.15 -11.18
N ILE A 144 -5.20 5.41 -10.79
CA ILE A 144 -6.39 5.93 -10.14
C ILE A 144 -6.31 5.56 -8.66
N VAL A 145 -6.52 6.54 -7.79
CA VAL A 145 -6.56 6.34 -6.35
C VAL A 145 -7.98 5.94 -5.95
N TYR A 146 -8.11 4.83 -5.24
CA TYR A 146 -9.38 4.32 -4.72
C TYR A 146 -9.42 4.45 -3.21
N THR A 147 -10.57 4.86 -2.67
CA THR A 147 -10.77 4.96 -1.22
C THR A 147 -11.67 3.86 -0.70
N VAL A 148 -11.28 3.26 0.42
CA VAL A 148 -12.01 2.16 1.05
C VAL A 148 -12.61 2.62 2.37
N ASN A 149 -13.85 2.21 2.63
CA ASN A 149 -14.62 2.50 3.84
C ASN A 149 -15.38 1.26 4.33
N TYR A 150 -15.90 1.32 5.55
CA TYR A 150 -16.94 0.39 5.98
C TYR A 150 -18.32 0.89 5.54
N SER A 151 -19.15 -0.03 5.05
CA SER A 151 -20.58 0.19 4.86
C SER A 151 -21.30 0.24 6.23
N PRO A 152 -22.57 0.68 6.28
CA PRO A 152 -23.39 0.60 7.50
C PRO A 152 -23.59 -0.84 8.03
N THR A 153 -23.45 -1.85 7.17
CA THR A 153 -23.50 -3.28 7.53
C THR A 153 -22.13 -3.84 7.89
N PHE A 154 -21.11 -2.99 8.02
CA PHE A 154 -19.73 -3.35 8.35
C PHE A 154 -19.04 -4.22 7.28
N GLU A 155 -19.48 -4.13 6.02
CA GLU A 155 -18.81 -4.71 4.87
C GLU A 155 -17.79 -3.71 4.31
N ILE A 156 -16.80 -4.20 3.56
CA ILE A 156 -15.86 -3.32 2.86
C ILE A 156 -16.58 -2.70 1.64
N GLN A 157 -16.38 -1.39 1.46
CA GLN A 157 -16.91 -0.61 0.37
C GLN A 157 -15.80 0.23 -0.27
N ILE A 158 -15.64 0.11 -1.59
CA ILE A 158 -14.81 1.01 -2.39
C ILE A 158 -15.73 2.12 -2.88
N SER A 159 -15.46 3.36 -2.45
CA SER A 159 -16.45 4.46 -2.43
C SER A 159 -16.14 5.63 -3.35
N TRP A 160 -14.86 5.88 -3.64
CA TRP A 160 -14.42 6.95 -4.51
C TRP A 160 -13.23 6.49 -5.35
N GLU A 161 -13.17 7.00 -6.56
CA GLU A 161 -12.02 6.88 -7.45
C GLU A 161 -11.55 8.28 -7.84
N MET A 162 -10.24 8.50 -7.89
CA MET A 162 -9.62 9.79 -8.14
C MET A 162 -8.55 9.67 -9.20
N ASN A 163 -8.75 10.37 -10.31
CA ASN A 163 -7.76 10.46 -11.36
C ASN A 163 -6.82 11.63 -11.05
N LEU A 164 -5.55 11.31 -10.78
CA LEU A 164 -4.55 12.28 -10.35
C LEU A 164 -4.14 13.26 -11.47
N LEU A 165 -4.28 12.91 -12.75
CA LEU A 165 -3.88 13.79 -13.86
C LEU A 165 -4.83 14.96 -14.09
N ASN A 166 -6.12 14.76 -13.88
CA ASN A 166 -7.15 15.78 -14.10
C ASN A 166 -7.89 16.17 -12.80
N SER A 167 -7.45 15.63 -11.66
CA SER A 167 -8.05 15.84 -10.35
C SER A 167 -9.55 15.51 -10.29
N ASN A 168 -10.04 14.64 -11.20
CA ASN A 168 -11.43 14.22 -11.22
C ASN A 168 -11.69 13.22 -10.09
N VAL A 169 -12.74 13.47 -9.31
CA VAL A 169 -13.20 12.59 -8.24
C VAL A 169 -14.59 12.06 -8.61
N THR A 170 -14.69 10.74 -8.73
CA THR A 170 -15.94 10.06 -9.09
C THR A 170 -16.36 9.11 -7.97
N LYS A 171 -17.65 9.11 -7.64
CA LYS A 171 -18.20 8.15 -6.68
C LYS A 171 -18.30 6.79 -7.36
N VAL A 172 -17.60 5.79 -6.83
CA VAL A 172 -17.75 4.38 -7.20
C VAL A 172 -18.43 3.67 -6.04
N ASN A 173 -19.38 2.77 -6.30
CA ASN A 173 -20.11 2.12 -5.22
C ASN A 173 -19.99 0.60 -5.33
N ILE A 174 -18.76 0.11 -5.17
CA ILE A 174 -18.49 -1.32 -5.12
C ILE A 174 -18.63 -1.75 -3.67
N MET A 175 -19.68 -2.50 -3.39
CA MET A 175 -20.11 -2.91 -2.04
C MET A 175 -20.08 -4.44 -1.90
N GLY A 176 -20.25 -4.92 -0.67
CA GLY A 176 -20.51 -6.33 -0.39
C GLY A 176 -19.26 -7.21 -0.38
N ILE A 177 -18.08 -6.63 -0.12
CA ILE A 177 -16.89 -7.42 0.15
C ILE A 177 -16.93 -7.79 1.64
N GLU A 178 -17.23 -9.05 1.92
CA GLU A 178 -17.27 -9.59 3.28
C GLU A 178 -15.88 -9.49 3.93
N GLN A 179 -15.88 -9.33 5.25
CA GLN A 179 -14.69 -9.37 6.08
C GLN A 179 -14.98 -10.09 7.39
N THR A 180 -13.93 -10.54 8.06
CA THR A 180 -14.02 -11.38 9.27
C THR A 180 -13.46 -10.70 10.53
N GLY A 181 -12.87 -9.51 10.40
CA GLY A 181 -12.37 -8.67 11.48
C GLY A 181 -11.89 -7.29 11.01
N ASP A 182 -11.13 -6.60 11.87
CA ASP A 182 -10.60 -5.28 11.54
C ASP A 182 -9.58 -5.37 10.39
N ILE A 183 -9.79 -4.53 9.37
CA ILE A 183 -8.89 -4.42 8.22
C ILE A 183 -7.55 -3.86 8.68
N SER A 184 -6.49 -4.60 8.34
CA SER A 184 -5.12 -4.24 8.66
C SER A 184 -4.37 -3.68 7.45
N ALA A 185 -4.68 -4.15 6.23
CA ALA A 185 -4.12 -3.66 4.98
C ALA A 185 -4.94 -4.14 3.77
N ILE A 186 -4.99 -3.32 2.74
CA ILE A 186 -5.52 -3.65 1.41
C ILE A 186 -4.47 -3.25 0.38
N THR A 187 -4.05 -4.18 -0.48
CA THR A 187 -3.08 -3.91 -1.53
C THR A 187 -3.53 -4.47 -2.87
N TYR A 188 -3.23 -3.76 -3.96
CA TYR A 188 -3.58 -4.16 -5.31
C TYR A 188 -2.41 -4.89 -5.98
N ASP A 189 -2.70 -6.06 -6.53
CA ASP A 189 -1.78 -6.81 -7.39
C ASP A 189 -2.20 -6.64 -8.85
N HIS A 190 -1.50 -5.75 -9.57
CA HIS A 190 -1.77 -5.48 -10.99
C HIS A 190 -1.54 -6.69 -11.90
N LYS A 191 -0.70 -7.65 -11.50
CA LYS A 191 -0.42 -8.83 -12.31
C LYS A 191 -1.62 -9.79 -12.36
N TYR A 192 -2.39 -9.84 -11.27
CA TYR A 192 -3.56 -10.71 -11.15
C TYR A 192 -4.87 -9.95 -11.06
N GLU A 193 -4.86 -8.63 -11.18
CA GLU A 193 -6.03 -7.75 -11.09
C GLU A 193 -6.87 -8.05 -9.84
N THR A 194 -6.20 -8.14 -8.69
CA THR A 194 -6.79 -8.63 -7.45
C THR A 194 -6.36 -7.75 -6.29
N LEU A 195 -7.31 -7.45 -5.39
CA LEU A 195 -7.04 -6.88 -4.08
C LEU A 195 -6.74 -8.01 -3.09
N LEU A 196 -5.57 -7.95 -2.46
CA LEU A 196 -5.29 -8.70 -1.25
C LEU A 196 -5.78 -7.88 -0.06
N ILE A 197 -6.75 -8.42 0.65
CA ILE A 197 -7.35 -7.82 1.84
C ILE A 197 -6.90 -8.65 3.03
N ILE A 198 -6.23 -8.00 3.98
CA ILE A 198 -5.74 -8.63 5.20
C ILE A 198 -6.56 -8.08 6.36
N ASP A 199 -7.44 -8.91 6.88
CA ASP A 199 -8.15 -8.62 8.13
C ASP A 199 -7.49 -9.37 9.30
N GLY A 200 -7.91 -9.09 10.53
CA GLY A 200 -7.32 -9.69 11.73
C GLY A 200 -7.36 -11.22 11.84
N LYS A 201 -7.99 -11.95 10.90
CA LYS A 201 -8.09 -13.41 10.92
C LYS A 201 -7.68 -14.06 9.61
N GLU A 202 -8.02 -13.45 8.48
CA GLU A 202 -7.90 -14.05 7.15
C GLU A 202 -7.25 -13.12 6.12
N ARG A 203 -6.77 -13.75 5.05
CA ARG A 203 -6.28 -13.08 3.85
C ARG A 203 -7.23 -13.42 2.72
N MET A 204 -7.93 -12.42 2.21
CA MET A 204 -8.93 -12.57 1.17
C MET A 204 -8.41 -12.00 -0.14
N LEU A 205 -8.79 -12.65 -1.25
CA LEU A 205 -8.50 -12.19 -2.60
C LEU A 205 -9.80 -11.75 -3.25
N TYR A 206 -9.90 -10.48 -3.60
CA TYR A 206 -11.05 -9.91 -4.28
C TYR A 206 -10.66 -9.45 -5.68
N ARG A 207 -11.32 -9.97 -6.72
CA ARG A 207 -10.99 -9.59 -8.09
C ARG A 207 -11.44 -8.16 -8.37
N PHE A 208 -10.52 -7.32 -8.83
CA PHE A 208 -10.77 -5.89 -9.03
C PHE A 208 -10.25 -5.44 -10.39
N TYR A 209 -11.17 -4.97 -11.22
CA TYR A 209 -10.86 -4.41 -12.54
C TYR A 209 -11.02 -2.89 -12.49
N SER A 210 -9.91 -2.17 -12.62
CA SER A 210 -9.96 -0.73 -12.85
C SER A 210 -10.53 -0.44 -14.25
N HIS A 211 -11.31 0.63 -14.40
CA HIS A 211 -11.90 1.00 -15.68
C HIS A 211 -10.85 1.22 -16.78
N SER A 212 -11.21 0.91 -18.03
CA SER A 212 -10.33 0.96 -19.22
C SER A 212 -9.88 2.35 -19.68
N ASN A 213 -10.28 3.42 -19.00
CA ASN A 213 -9.85 4.80 -19.27
C ASN A 213 -8.71 5.23 -18.34
N SER A 214 -7.82 4.30 -18.01
CA SER A 214 -6.61 4.59 -17.24
C SER A 214 -5.78 5.65 -17.96
N PRO A 215 -5.31 6.71 -17.27
CA PRO A 215 -4.45 7.68 -17.88
C PRO A 215 -3.13 7.05 -18.37
N GLU A 216 -2.58 7.55 -19.48
CA GLU A 216 -1.21 7.22 -19.90
C GLU A 216 -0.23 8.04 -19.04
N TRP A 217 0.68 7.35 -18.36
CA TRP A 217 1.64 7.91 -17.40
C TRP A 217 3.06 7.96 -17.93
#